data_AF-A0A349B3X1-F1
#
_entry.id   AF-A0A349B3X1-F1
#
_cell.length_a   1.000
_cell.length_b   1.000
_cell.length_c   1.000
_cell.angle_alpha   90.00
_cell.angle_beta   90.00
_cell.angle_gamma   90.00
#
_symmetry.space_group_name_H-M   'P 1'
#
loop_
_entity.id
_entity.type
_entity.pdbx_description
1 polymer ?
#
loop_
_entity_poly.entity_id
_entity_poly.type
_entity_poly.pdbx_seq_one_letter_code
_entity_poly.pdbx_strand_id
1 'polypeptide(L)'
;MTSEGPSGADEDAGVDDFDPASEPLEVSGLWFFLPLPHSIGLPHGWRSVAPKTDAEVDRFDDLVRGVTFRSSLVVHQLTPHMDPFSTATAELLTYASAVMADVDPSEAPPEIALLSDPESPLRPGVTVMEVMVPETGVTEEEIEAALDVALEHVRRVQRAVAVATQEPIRLIARETLPISVPTFRATAFKHIPGQPVRKPEVEESVLWFVPRSAPPAALGVAAETYDDETLAKLDVAHSRALDANPFFLYTDLRREAFVQRYFDGNPRMTLLALATSGEVLLDTILMSMLWEEHVDPAEVVAYFDRKQGHTARVARFIAPRIGGGWDASAVSPAGDYLRNLVRLRHRVIHAGHNPTGAELDTAWAALFALEHYLGDRLAADPNLRKYTRTAVGWMGDAGLRKRDRFTRHVKTLMDDETEPNWDTTFATWRRHVDRQLDPAPPPPGRDHSQVMAFAELLEDSTIRWSLYDESTLYGAVVEASDVAAPAQIESFLRSVDAVQAEYPDRDHPIRSRILGPQPPPADTEWQPAYELFPDLGIFPGTRT
;
A
#
# COMPACT_ATOMS: atom_id res chain seq x y z
N MET A 1 0.17 -53.98 -14.21
CA MET A 1 -1.10 -53.45 -13.68
C MET A 1 -1.06 -51.96 -13.92
N THR A 2 -1.58 -51.56 -15.07
CA THR A 2 -1.68 -50.19 -15.56
C THR A 2 -3.01 -49.64 -15.08
N SER A 3 -3.00 -48.67 -14.16
CA SER A 3 -4.20 -47.95 -13.75
C SER A 3 -4.35 -46.69 -14.61
N GLU A 4 -5.37 -46.69 -15.45
CA GLU A 4 -5.88 -45.52 -16.15
C GLU A 4 -6.46 -44.55 -15.10
N GLY A 5 -5.98 -43.31 -15.12
CA GLY A 5 -6.56 -42.18 -14.38
C GLY A 5 -7.60 -41.47 -15.24
N PRO A 6 -8.68 -40.92 -14.64
CA PRO A 6 -9.75 -40.30 -15.40
C PRO A 6 -9.31 -38.94 -15.95
N SER A 7 -9.56 -38.77 -17.26
CA SER A 7 -9.56 -37.49 -17.96
C SER A 7 -10.66 -36.61 -17.36
N GLY A 8 -10.24 -35.55 -16.66
CA GLY A 8 -11.10 -34.43 -16.32
C GLY A 8 -11.33 -33.60 -17.57
N ALA A 9 -12.59 -33.28 -17.83
CA ALA A 9 -12.99 -32.31 -18.84
C ALA A 9 -12.59 -30.92 -18.34
N ASP A 10 -11.74 -30.22 -19.09
CA ASP A 10 -11.56 -28.78 -18.97
C ASP A 10 -12.89 -28.13 -19.37
N GLU A 11 -13.59 -27.57 -18.39
CA GLU A 11 -14.62 -26.57 -18.62
C GLU A 11 -13.92 -25.29 -19.08
N ASP A 12 -13.96 -25.09 -20.39
CA ASP A 12 -13.56 -23.90 -21.13
C ASP A 12 -14.37 -22.71 -20.60
N ALA A 13 -13.84 -22.05 -19.58
CA ALA A 13 -14.38 -20.79 -19.07
C ALA A 13 -14.40 -19.81 -20.24
N GLY A 14 -15.60 -19.34 -20.60
CA GLY A 14 -15.87 -18.50 -21.76
C GLY A 14 -14.80 -17.44 -21.97
N VAL A 15 -13.91 -17.71 -22.93
CA VAL A 15 -13.05 -16.70 -23.53
C VAL A 15 -14.01 -15.71 -24.17
N ASP A 16 -14.13 -14.53 -23.56
CA ASP A 16 -14.82 -13.38 -24.16
C ASP A 16 -14.42 -13.32 -25.64
N ASP A 17 -15.43 -13.40 -26.51
CA ASP A 17 -15.31 -13.34 -27.97
C ASP A 17 -14.78 -11.94 -28.33
N PHE A 18 -13.46 -11.75 -28.20
CA PHE A 18 -12.78 -10.50 -28.41
C PHE A 18 -12.86 -10.19 -29.90
N ASP A 19 -13.76 -9.26 -30.28
CA ASP A 19 -13.87 -8.80 -31.65
C ASP A 19 -12.54 -8.17 -32.09
N PRO A 20 -11.76 -8.81 -32.98
CA PRO A 20 -10.49 -8.27 -33.44
C PRO A 20 -10.65 -6.99 -34.25
N ALA A 21 -11.89 -6.57 -34.56
CA ALA A 21 -12.21 -5.29 -35.19
C ALA A 21 -12.43 -4.13 -34.21
N SER A 22 -12.41 -4.35 -32.88
CA SER A 22 -12.48 -3.23 -31.93
C SER A 22 -11.22 -2.36 -32.07
N GLU A 23 -11.41 -1.05 -32.30
CA GLU A 23 -10.31 -0.10 -32.42
C GLU A 23 -9.37 -0.23 -31.20
N PRO A 24 -8.03 -0.13 -31.40
CA PRO A 24 -7.08 -0.23 -30.31
C PRO A 24 -7.41 0.84 -29.28
N LEU A 25 -7.55 0.43 -28.04
CA LEU A 25 -7.83 1.34 -26.96
C LEU A 25 -6.60 2.25 -26.74
N GLU A 26 -6.79 3.54 -27.00
CA GLU A 26 -5.78 4.59 -26.84
C GLU A 26 -5.92 5.24 -25.46
N VAL A 27 -4.77 5.53 -24.84
CA VAL A 27 -4.68 6.06 -23.47
C VAL A 27 -3.68 7.18 -23.42
N SER A 28 -4.15 8.42 -23.36
CA SER A 28 -3.26 9.55 -23.13
C SER A 28 -2.79 9.58 -21.68
N GLY A 29 -1.53 9.97 -21.46
CA GLY A 29 -0.93 9.99 -20.15
C GLY A 29 0.33 10.86 -20.07
N LEU A 30 0.83 10.99 -18.85
CA LEU A 30 2.09 11.64 -18.52
C LEU A 30 3.12 10.59 -18.11
N TRP A 31 4.30 10.66 -18.73
CA TRP A 31 5.45 9.80 -18.44
C TRP A 31 6.50 10.61 -17.69
N PHE A 32 6.79 10.21 -16.45
CA PHE A 32 7.82 10.81 -15.62
C PHE A 32 9.05 9.91 -15.58
N PHE A 33 10.24 10.49 -15.72
CA PHE A 33 11.50 9.77 -15.52
C PHE A 33 12.14 10.22 -14.20
N LEU A 34 11.89 9.46 -13.15
CA LEU A 34 12.21 9.80 -11.77
C LEU A 34 13.50 9.08 -11.32
N PRO A 35 14.65 9.76 -11.24
CA PRO A 35 15.85 9.15 -10.70
C PRO A 35 15.69 8.95 -9.19
N LEU A 36 16.07 7.78 -8.71
CA LEU A 36 16.00 7.48 -7.29
C LEU A 36 17.17 8.11 -6.53
N PRO A 37 16.98 8.41 -5.23
CA PRO A 37 18.06 8.89 -4.37
C PRO A 37 19.27 7.96 -4.30
N HIS A 38 19.11 6.66 -4.55
CA HIS A 38 20.14 5.63 -4.59
C HIS A 38 19.63 4.46 -5.43
N SER A 39 20.54 3.61 -5.92
CA SER A 39 20.16 2.38 -6.64
C SER A 39 19.50 1.39 -5.69
N ILE A 40 18.47 0.67 -6.18
CA ILE A 40 17.68 -0.28 -5.38
C ILE A 40 17.69 -1.71 -5.95
N GLY A 41 18.73 -2.11 -6.68
CA GLY A 41 18.97 -3.52 -7.07
C GLY A 41 17.97 -4.16 -8.05
N LEU A 42 16.87 -3.49 -8.40
CA LEU A 42 15.90 -4.00 -9.38
C LEU A 42 16.53 -4.09 -10.79
N PRO A 43 16.28 -5.16 -11.56
CA PRO A 43 16.83 -5.28 -12.90
C PRO A 43 16.21 -4.25 -13.86
N HIS A 44 16.99 -3.85 -14.88
CA HIS A 44 16.45 -3.04 -15.98
C HIS A 44 15.29 -3.77 -16.65
N GLY A 45 14.21 -3.04 -16.93
CA GLY A 45 12.98 -3.57 -17.51
C GLY A 45 12.01 -4.21 -16.51
N TRP A 46 12.34 -4.28 -15.20
CA TRP A 46 11.37 -4.70 -14.18
C TRP A 46 10.14 -3.79 -14.20
N ARG A 47 8.95 -4.36 -14.07
CA ARG A 47 7.68 -3.64 -14.22
C ARG A 47 6.78 -3.78 -13.01
N SER A 48 6.05 -2.73 -12.71
CA SER A 48 4.94 -2.74 -11.76
C SER A 48 3.77 -1.98 -12.34
N VAL A 49 2.56 -2.41 -12.00
CA VAL A 49 1.33 -1.69 -12.30
C VAL A 49 0.65 -1.43 -10.96
N ALA A 50 0.29 -0.17 -10.70
CA ALA A 50 -0.38 0.15 -9.46
C ALA A 50 -1.76 -0.55 -9.43
N PRO A 51 -2.14 -1.22 -8.32
CA PRO A 51 -3.51 -1.63 -8.10
C PRO A 51 -4.39 -0.40 -7.96
N LYS A 52 -5.69 -0.58 -8.22
CA LYS A 52 -6.71 0.43 -7.97
C LYS A 52 -6.58 0.91 -6.51
N THR A 53 -6.41 2.20 -6.29
CA THR A 53 -6.82 2.79 -5.01
C THR A 53 -8.29 3.15 -5.11
N ASP A 54 -9.06 2.99 -4.04
CA ASP A 54 -10.51 3.24 -4.08
C ASP A 54 -10.81 4.70 -4.49
N ALA A 55 -9.97 5.65 -4.06
CA ALA A 55 -10.06 7.07 -4.44
C ALA A 55 -9.78 7.36 -5.93
N GLU A 56 -9.06 6.50 -6.64
CA GLU A 56 -8.79 6.64 -8.09
C GLU A 56 -9.92 6.07 -8.95
N VAL A 57 -10.70 5.11 -8.43
CA VAL A 57 -11.87 4.54 -9.13
C VAL A 57 -12.91 5.61 -9.39
N ASP A 58 -13.16 6.48 -8.40
CA ASP A 58 -14.25 7.47 -8.48
C ASP A 58 -13.97 8.68 -9.38
N ARG A 59 -12.69 9.06 -9.62
CA ARG A 59 -12.38 10.15 -10.58
C ARG A 59 -12.45 9.72 -12.04
N PHE A 60 -12.28 8.43 -12.33
CA PHE A 60 -12.10 7.93 -13.69
C PHE A 60 -13.30 7.11 -14.22
N ASP A 61 -14.16 6.58 -13.35
CA ASP A 61 -15.36 5.82 -13.75
C ASP A 61 -16.38 6.66 -14.54
N ASP A 62 -16.36 8.00 -14.42
CA ASP A 62 -17.26 8.89 -15.16
C ASP A 62 -16.88 9.06 -16.65
N LEU A 63 -15.65 8.72 -17.07
CA LEU A 63 -15.16 9.04 -18.42
C LEU A 63 -15.05 7.84 -19.38
N VAL A 64 -14.84 6.61 -18.91
CA VAL A 64 -14.78 5.42 -19.78
C VAL A 64 -15.32 4.19 -19.04
N ARG A 65 -16.58 3.82 -19.32
CA ARG A 65 -17.16 2.55 -18.88
C ARG A 65 -16.32 1.38 -19.42
N GLY A 66 -15.47 0.81 -18.57
CA GLY A 66 -14.81 -0.48 -18.84
C GLY A 66 -13.28 -0.47 -18.88
N VAL A 67 -12.60 0.68 -18.79
CA VAL A 67 -11.13 0.69 -18.67
C VAL A 67 -10.65 1.59 -17.55
N THR A 68 -10.49 0.99 -16.38
CA THR A 68 -9.86 1.63 -15.22
C THR A 68 -8.36 1.65 -15.45
N PHE A 69 -7.82 2.78 -15.91
CA PHE A 69 -6.39 2.91 -16.17
C PHE A 69 -5.60 3.00 -14.85
N ARG A 70 -4.44 2.36 -14.85
CA ARG A 70 -3.53 2.23 -13.71
C ARG A 70 -2.26 3.00 -14.03
N SER A 71 -1.59 3.59 -13.04
CA SER A 71 -0.21 3.99 -13.25
C SER A 71 0.66 2.76 -13.50
N SER A 72 1.61 2.86 -14.41
CA SER A 72 2.55 1.79 -14.73
C SER A 72 3.97 2.29 -14.57
N LEU A 73 4.85 1.42 -14.10
CA LEU A 73 6.22 1.74 -13.75
C LEU A 73 7.17 0.74 -14.42
N VAL A 74 8.23 1.26 -15.02
CA VAL A 74 9.35 0.49 -15.59
C VAL A 74 10.67 0.98 -14.97
N VAL A 75 11.50 0.02 -14.56
CA VAL A 75 12.82 0.30 -13.97
C VAL A 75 13.87 0.41 -15.06
N HIS A 76 14.70 1.44 -14.97
CA HIS A 76 15.87 1.64 -15.82
C HIS A 76 17.14 1.73 -14.95
N GLN A 77 18.22 1.07 -15.38
CA GLN A 77 19.53 1.16 -14.72
C GLN A 77 20.49 1.91 -15.64
N LEU A 78 20.94 3.08 -15.19
CA LEU A 78 21.85 3.95 -15.93
C LEU A 78 23.24 3.90 -15.33
N THR A 79 24.27 3.89 -16.17
CA THR A 79 25.64 4.13 -15.73
C THR A 79 26.01 5.55 -16.13
N PRO A 80 26.01 6.53 -15.20
CA PRO A 80 26.28 7.92 -15.56
C PRO A 80 27.69 8.05 -16.15
N HIS A 81 27.80 8.83 -17.23
CA HIS A 81 29.07 9.02 -17.95
C HIS A 81 29.91 10.13 -17.30
N MET A 82 29.25 11.11 -16.69
CA MET A 82 29.86 12.32 -16.12
C MET A 82 29.69 12.44 -14.58
N ASP A 83 30.38 13.42 -13.98
CA ASP A 83 30.38 13.72 -12.54
C ASP A 83 28.93 13.96 -12.00
N PRO A 84 28.51 13.35 -10.87
CA PRO A 84 27.10 13.29 -10.46
C PRO A 84 26.41 14.64 -10.25
N PHE A 85 27.17 15.73 -10.11
CA PHE A 85 26.67 17.02 -9.64
C PHE A 85 26.29 18.02 -10.73
N SER A 86 26.75 17.88 -11.98
CA SER A 86 26.57 18.95 -12.99
C SER A 86 25.88 18.53 -14.29
N THR A 87 25.81 17.23 -14.59
CA THR A 87 25.38 16.71 -15.90
C THR A 87 24.29 15.64 -15.85
N ALA A 88 23.92 15.19 -14.64
CA ALA A 88 22.92 14.14 -14.44
C ALA A 88 21.56 14.46 -15.09
N THR A 89 21.12 15.71 -15.08
CA THR A 89 19.86 16.12 -15.70
C THR A 89 19.88 16.00 -17.23
N ALA A 90 20.99 16.40 -17.87
CA ALA A 90 21.09 16.37 -19.33
C ALA A 90 21.23 14.93 -19.85
N GLU A 91 22.00 14.09 -19.14
CA GLU A 91 22.08 12.65 -19.41
C GLU A 91 20.71 11.98 -19.23
N LEU A 92 20.00 12.30 -18.14
CA LEU A 92 18.66 11.77 -17.89
C LEU A 92 17.66 12.19 -18.97
N LEU A 93 17.66 13.45 -19.41
CA LEU A 93 16.78 13.93 -20.47
C LEU A 93 17.09 13.28 -21.82
N THR A 94 18.38 13.10 -22.13
CA THR A 94 18.82 12.43 -23.36
C THR A 94 18.39 10.96 -23.35
N TYR A 95 18.59 10.29 -22.22
CA TYR A 95 18.15 8.92 -22.02
C TYR A 95 16.63 8.78 -22.14
N ALA A 96 15.88 9.62 -21.43
CA ALA A 96 14.42 9.58 -21.45
C ALA A 96 13.88 9.83 -22.87
N SER A 97 14.46 10.79 -23.59
CA SER A 97 14.14 11.03 -25.01
C SER A 97 14.42 9.80 -25.88
N ALA A 98 15.55 9.10 -25.66
CA ALA A 98 15.87 7.88 -26.41
C ALA A 98 14.91 6.73 -26.12
N VAL A 99 14.56 6.51 -24.85
CA VAL A 99 13.56 5.50 -24.43
C VAL A 99 12.22 5.77 -25.09
N MET A 100 11.76 7.03 -25.06
CA MET A 100 10.49 7.43 -25.69
C MET A 100 10.54 7.37 -27.23
N ALA A 101 11.71 7.58 -27.83
CA ALA A 101 11.91 7.55 -29.29
C ALA A 101 12.19 6.15 -29.87
N ASP A 102 12.28 5.10 -29.04
CA ASP A 102 12.72 3.76 -29.48
C ASP A 102 14.12 3.72 -30.09
N VAL A 103 14.98 4.65 -29.70
CA VAL A 103 16.38 4.53 -30.02
C VAL A 103 16.97 3.68 -28.91
N ASP A 104 17.58 2.55 -29.27
CA ASP A 104 18.38 1.79 -28.30
C ASP A 104 19.35 2.80 -27.65
N PRO A 105 19.26 3.05 -26.34
CA PRO A 105 20.10 4.07 -25.71
C PRO A 105 21.59 3.74 -25.82
N SER A 106 21.96 2.49 -26.13
CA SER A 106 23.33 2.10 -26.48
C SER A 106 23.76 2.51 -27.91
N GLU A 107 22.82 2.86 -28.79
CA GLU A 107 23.04 3.37 -30.15
C GLU A 107 23.02 4.91 -30.25
N ALA A 108 22.86 5.62 -29.12
CA ALA A 108 22.91 7.08 -29.08
C ALA A 108 24.27 7.66 -29.59
N PRO A 109 24.32 8.90 -30.12
CA PRO A 109 25.47 9.41 -30.87
C PRO A 109 26.81 9.31 -30.11
N PRO A 110 27.91 8.91 -30.80
CA PRO A 110 29.22 8.62 -30.19
C PRO A 110 29.94 9.82 -29.54
N GLU A 111 29.38 11.03 -29.62
CA GLU A 111 29.91 12.21 -28.91
C GLU A 111 29.75 12.11 -27.38
N ILE A 112 28.84 11.26 -26.87
CA ILE A 112 28.69 10.93 -25.44
C ILE A 112 29.58 9.72 -25.05
N ALA A 113 29.86 8.82 -26.00
CA ALA A 113 30.64 7.60 -25.75
C ALA A 113 32.16 7.85 -25.52
N LEU A 114 32.69 8.99 -25.97
CA LEU A 114 34.12 9.31 -26.00
C LEU A 114 34.78 9.64 -24.64
N LEU A 115 34.04 9.61 -23.52
CA LEU A 115 34.58 9.87 -22.17
C LEU A 115 34.43 8.67 -21.21
N SER A 116 34.02 7.51 -21.72
CA SER A 116 33.79 6.31 -20.91
C SER A 116 35.08 5.49 -20.81
N ASP A 117 35.71 5.47 -19.64
CA ASP A 117 36.67 4.43 -19.27
C ASP A 117 35.87 3.22 -18.76
N PRO A 118 35.77 2.11 -19.53
CA PRO A 118 34.93 0.96 -19.20
C PRO A 118 35.45 0.14 -18.01
N GLU A 119 36.64 0.43 -17.47
CA GLU A 119 37.28 -0.38 -16.43
C GLU A 119 37.20 0.22 -15.01
N SER A 120 36.31 1.17 -14.73
CA SER A 120 36.12 1.62 -13.35
C SER A 120 35.02 0.81 -12.63
N PRO A 121 35.36 -0.22 -11.82
CA PRO A 121 34.41 -1.08 -11.12
C PRO A 121 33.62 -0.36 -10.01
N LEU A 122 33.69 0.98 -9.93
CA LEU A 122 33.19 1.79 -8.84
C LEU A 122 32.17 2.85 -9.29
N ARG A 123 31.65 2.80 -10.53
CA ARG A 123 30.58 3.74 -10.93
C ARG A 123 29.24 3.22 -10.38
N PRO A 124 28.64 3.88 -9.37
CA PRO A 124 27.31 3.50 -8.91
C PRO A 124 26.32 3.75 -10.05
N GLY A 125 25.53 2.72 -10.38
CA GLY A 125 24.41 2.89 -11.29
C GLY A 125 23.35 3.81 -10.68
N VAL A 126 22.64 4.56 -11.52
CA VAL A 126 21.45 5.32 -11.15
C VAL A 126 20.23 4.50 -11.54
N THR A 127 19.35 4.22 -10.58
CA THR A 127 18.04 3.65 -10.89
C THR A 127 17.09 4.78 -11.26
N VAL A 128 16.47 4.70 -12.43
CA VAL A 128 15.44 5.63 -12.92
C VAL A 128 14.13 4.88 -13.03
N MET A 129 13.06 5.48 -12.50
CA MET A 129 11.70 4.97 -12.63
C MET A 129 11.00 5.72 -13.75
N GLU A 130 10.70 5.04 -14.84
CA GLU A 130 9.74 5.54 -15.84
C GLU A 130 8.34 5.23 -15.31
N VAL A 131 7.54 6.26 -15.04
CA VAL A 131 6.18 6.10 -14.52
C VAL A 131 5.20 6.79 -15.45
N MET A 132 4.29 6.00 -16.01
CA MET A 132 3.16 6.49 -16.78
C MET A 132 1.96 6.66 -15.85
N VAL A 133 1.35 7.84 -15.88
CA VAL A 133 0.12 8.17 -15.17
C VAL A 133 -0.93 8.58 -16.20
N PRO A 134 -2.10 7.91 -16.25
CA PRO A 134 -3.18 8.30 -17.15
C PRO A 134 -3.61 9.75 -16.90
N GLU A 135 -3.79 10.52 -17.97
CA GLU A 135 -4.04 11.97 -17.89
C GLU A 135 -5.47 12.31 -18.33
N THR A 136 -6.06 13.32 -17.69
CA THR A 136 -7.33 13.94 -18.12
C THR A 136 -7.17 15.35 -18.69
N GLY A 137 -6.05 16.03 -18.42
CA GLY A 137 -5.76 17.39 -18.89
C GLY A 137 -4.33 17.85 -18.59
N VAL A 138 -3.92 18.98 -19.19
CA VAL A 138 -2.54 19.48 -19.27
C VAL A 138 -2.27 20.69 -18.37
N THR A 139 -3.11 20.96 -17.36
CA THR A 139 -2.86 22.08 -16.46
C THR A 139 -1.70 21.79 -15.51
N GLU A 140 -1.04 22.84 -15.02
CA GLU A 140 0.03 22.71 -14.01
C GLU A 140 -0.46 21.93 -12.77
N GLU A 141 -1.68 22.19 -12.30
CA GLU A 141 -2.30 21.46 -11.18
C GLU A 141 -2.48 19.96 -11.48
N GLU A 142 -2.87 19.60 -12.71
CA GLU A 142 -3.03 18.20 -13.13
C GLU A 142 -1.68 17.49 -13.24
N ILE A 143 -0.64 18.16 -13.77
CA ILE A 143 0.73 17.61 -13.81
C ILE A 143 1.27 17.39 -12.40
N GLU A 144 1.03 18.33 -11.47
CA GLU A 144 1.43 18.18 -10.08
C GLU A 144 0.71 17.00 -9.40
N ALA A 145 -0.59 16.85 -9.63
CA ALA A 145 -1.35 15.71 -9.11
C ALA A 145 -0.86 14.38 -9.70
N ALA A 146 -0.56 14.34 -10.99
CA ALA A 146 -0.01 13.16 -11.66
C ALA A 146 1.39 12.81 -11.14
N LEU A 147 2.23 13.81 -10.86
CA LEU A 147 3.55 13.60 -10.24
C LEU A 147 3.40 13.00 -8.83
N ASP A 148 2.42 13.43 -8.04
CA ASP A 148 2.17 12.87 -6.71
C ASP A 148 1.74 11.39 -6.79
N VAL A 149 0.90 11.03 -7.76
CA VAL A 149 0.55 9.62 -8.07
C VAL A 149 1.79 8.82 -8.46
N ALA A 150 2.63 9.37 -9.35
CA ALA A 150 3.86 8.72 -9.79
C ALA A 150 4.83 8.49 -8.62
N LEU A 151 5.02 9.50 -7.76
CA LEU A 151 5.86 9.40 -6.58
C LEU A 151 5.35 8.34 -5.61
N GLU A 152 4.04 8.25 -5.38
CA GLU A 152 3.48 7.22 -4.51
C GLU A 152 3.66 5.81 -5.08
N HIS A 153 3.51 5.63 -6.39
CA HIS A 153 3.78 4.33 -7.04
C HIS A 153 5.25 3.92 -6.86
N VAL A 154 6.20 4.84 -7.07
CA VAL A 154 7.62 4.59 -6.83
C VAL A 154 7.88 4.25 -5.36
N ARG A 155 7.34 5.02 -4.42
CA ARG A 155 7.51 4.77 -2.98
C ARG A 155 6.97 3.40 -2.59
N ARG A 156 5.85 2.96 -3.17
CA ARG A 156 5.30 1.62 -2.92
C ARG A 156 6.28 0.52 -3.32
N VAL A 157 6.91 0.64 -4.49
CA VAL A 157 7.97 -0.29 -4.93
C VAL A 157 9.16 -0.21 -4.00
N GLN A 158 9.64 0.98 -3.64
CA GLN A 158 10.77 1.16 -2.71
C GLN A 158 10.50 0.56 -1.33
N ARG A 159 9.27 0.67 -0.80
CA ARG A 159 8.87 0.05 0.46
C ARG A 159 8.81 -1.47 0.33
N ALA A 160 8.30 -2.01 -0.78
CA ALA A 160 8.31 -3.45 -1.05
C ALA A 160 9.74 -4.01 -1.09
N VAL A 161 10.67 -3.31 -1.76
CA VAL A 161 12.11 -3.63 -1.73
C VAL A 161 12.62 -3.64 -0.30
N ALA A 162 12.38 -2.56 0.46
CA ALA A 162 12.84 -2.46 1.85
C ALA A 162 12.32 -3.60 2.74
N VAL A 163 11.07 -4.01 2.55
CA VAL A 163 10.48 -5.15 3.28
C VAL A 163 11.13 -6.47 2.87
N ALA A 164 11.33 -6.70 1.57
CA ALA A 164 11.89 -7.94 1.05
C ALA A 164 13.37 -8.12 1.41
N THR A 165 14.17 -7.05 1.33
CA THR A 165 15.63 -7.11 1.52
C THR A 165 16.07 -6.74 2.93
N GLN A 166 15.22 -6.04 3.69
CA GLN A 166 15.57 -5.45 5.00
C GLN A 166 16.73 -4.43 4.91
N GLU A 167 16.93 -3.83 3.73
CA GLU A 167 17.97 -2.84 3.47
C GLU A 167 17.49 -1.40 3.75
N PRO A 168 18.43 -0.46 4.02
CA PRO A 168 18.12 0.96 4.05
C PRO A 168 17.66 1.44 2.67
N ILE A 169 16.36 1.68 2.49
CA ILE A 169 15.83 2.32 1.27
C ILE A 169 15.29 3.71 1.61
N ARG A 170 15.91 4.75 1.05
CA ARG A 170 15.39 6.12 1.07
C ARG A 170 14.24 6.28 0.08
N LEU A 171 13.06 6.60 0.60
CA LEU A 171 11.91 6.91 -0.24
C LEU A 171 12.14 8.20 -1.03
N ILE A 172 11.74 8.19 -2.29
CA ILE A 172 11.72 9.39 -3.12
C ILE A 172 10.71 10.38 -2.56
N ALA A 173 11.01 11.67 -2.64
CA ALA A 173 10.09 12.75 -2.33
C ALA A 173 10.31 13.91 -3.28
N ARG A 174 9.30 14.78 -3.41
CA ARG A 174 9.36 15.95 -4.30
C ARG A 174 10.59 16.81 -4.00
N GLU A 175 10.91 16.97 -2.72
CA GLU A 175 12.08 17.71 -2.22
C GLU A 175 13.42 17.04 -2.53
N THR A 176 13.42 15.74 -2.85
CA THR A 176 14.63 14.96 -3.17
C THR A 176 14.80 14.71 -4.67
N LEU A 177 13.86 15.17 -5.50
CA LEU A 177 13.99 15.08 -6.96
C LEU A 177 15.12 15.99 -7.46
N PRO A 178 15.57 15.82 -8.72
CA PRO A 178 16.33 16.86 -9.40
C PRO A 178 15.47 18.13 -9.62
N ILE A 179 16.14 19.26 -9.85
CA ILE A 179 15.50 20.53 -10.18
C ILE A 179 14.57 20.43 -11.40
N SER A 180 14.87 19.52 -12.31
CA SER A 180 14.00 19.22 -13.43
C SER A 180 13.87 17.73 -13.68
N VAL A 181 12.63 17.29 -13.87
CA VAL A 181 12.26 15.92 -14.21
C VAL A 181 11.84 15.89 -15.68
N PRO A 182 12.41 15.00 -16.51
CA PRO A 182 11.88 14.79 -17.86
C PRO A 182 10.46 14.23 -17.77
N THR A 183 9.54 14.95 -18.40
CA THR A 183 8.13 14.58 -18.47
C THR A 183 7.70 14.57 -19.94
N PHE A 184 6.97 13.54 -20.34
CA PHE A 184 6.45 13.42 -21.71
C PHE A 184 4.95 13.22 -21.67
N ARG A 185 4.25 13.91 -22.55
CA ARG A 185 2.85 13.60 -22.85
C ARG A 185 2.84 12.65 -24.03
N ALA A 186 2.21 11.51 -23.85
CA ALA A 186 2.13 10.51 -24.91
C ALA A 186 0.80 9.76 -24.88
N THR A 187 0.49 9.09 -25.99
CA THR A 187 -0.66 8.19 -26.07
C THR A 187 -0.16 6.74 -26.14
N ALA A 188 -0.52 5.94 -25.13
CA ALA A 188 -0.25 4.51 -25.06
C ALA A 188 -1.35 3.71 -25.74
N PHE A 189 -0.98 2.54 -26.24
CA PHE A 189 -1.90 1.63 -26.93
C PHE A 189 -2.02 0.34 -26.13
N LYS A 190 -3.24 -0.17 -25.96
CA LYS A 190 -3.45 -1.50 -25.38
C LYS A 190 -2.68 -2.55 -26.18
N HIS A 191 -1.87 -3.35 -25.49
CA HIS A 191 -1.17 -4.46 -26.13
C HIS A 191 -2.17 -5.51 -26.60
N ILE A 192 -2.14 -5.83 -27.89
CA ILE A 192 -2.91 -6.90 -28.50
C ILE A 192 -1.99 -8.14 -28.54
N PRO A 193 -2.35 -9.25 -27.88
CA PRO A 193 -1.55 -10.48 -27.92
C PRO A 193 -1.24 -10.91 -29.35
N GLY A 194 0.03 -11.23 -29.63
CA GLY A 194 0.50 -11.63 -30.96
C GLY A 194 0.87 -10.48 -31.89
N GLN A 195 0.62 -9.22 -31.51
CA GLN A 195 1.18 -8.04 -32.17
C GLN A 195 2.42 -7.54 -31.43
N PRO A 196 3.37 -6.89 -32.12
CA PRO A 196 4.45 -6.17 -31.44
C PRO A 196 3.85 -5.12 -30.50
N VAL A 197 4.46 -4.95 -29.33
CA VAL A 197 4.07 -3.90 -28.36
C VAL A 197 4.22 -2.54 -29.06
N ARG A 198 3.10 -1.87 -29.34
CA ARG A 198 3.11 -0.53 -29.92
C ARG A 198 3.55 0.46 -28.85
N LYS A 199 4.49 1.33 -29.22
CA LYS A 199 5.11 2.29 -28.31
C LYS A 199 4.21 3.50 -28.10
N PRO A 200 4.40 4.22 -26.98
CA PRO A 200 3.70 5.48 -26.78
C PRO A 200 4.07 6.47 -27.89
N GLU A 201 3.06 7.12 -28.47
CA GLU A 201 3.29 8.22 -29.41
C GLU A 201 3.45 9.51 -28.62
N VAL A 202 4.66 10.08 -28.62
CA VAL A 202 4.97 11.32 -27.90
C VAL A 202 4.33 12.50 -28.61
N GLU A 203 3.46 13.19 -27.89
CA GLU A 203 2.79 14.40 -28.35
C GLU A 203 3.60 15.65 -27.95
N GLU A 204 4.13 15.65 -26.73
CA GLU A 204 4.83 16.79 -26.15
C GLU A 204 5.94 16.33 -25.19
N SER A 205 7.07 17.06 -25.21
CA SER A 205 8.15 16.91 -24.23
C SER A 205 8.16 18.14 -23.32
N VAL A 206 7.95 17.93 -22.03
CA VAL A 206 7.91 18.98 -21.02
C VAL A 206 9.05 18.76 -20.02
N LEU A 207 9.93 19.75 -19.88
CA LEU A 207 10.89 19.73 -18.78
C LEU A 207 10.20 20.31 -17.53
N TRP A 208 9.76 19.44 -16.62
CA TRP A 208 9.04 19.87 -15.43
C TRP A 208 10.00 20.31 -14.33
N PHE A 209 9.89 21.56 -13.88
CA PHE A 209 10.73 22.09 -12.81
C PHE A 209 10.12 21.81 -11.44
N VAL A 210 10.89 21.20 -10.53
CA VAL A 210 10.45 20.88 -9.17
C VAL A 210 11.03 21.93 -8.20
N PRO A 211 10.21 22.87 -7.70
CA PRO A 211 10.70 23.91 -6.80
C PRO A 211 11.24 23.31 -5.49
N ARG A 212 12.30 23.92 -4.94
CA ARG A 212 12.91 23.56 -3.62
C ARG A 212 13.45 22.13 -3.54
N SER A 213 13.74 21.54 -4.68
CA SER A 213 14.37 20.22 -4.76
C SER A 213 15.88 20.31 -4.52
N ALA A 214 16.41 19.35 -3.76
CA ALA A 214 17.82 19.19 -3.48
C ALA A 214 18.12 17.68 -3.39
N PRO A 215 18.52 17.05 -4.50
CA PRO A 215 18.74 15.61 -4.50
C PRO A 215 19.85 15.27 -3.49
N PRO A 216 19.61 14.30 -2.59
CA PRO A 216 20.64 13.87 -1.67
C PRO A 216 21.80 13.24 -2.45
N ALA A 217 23.03 13.59 -2.09
CA ALA A 217 24.21 12.97 -2.67
C ALA A 217 24.39 11.55 -2.10
N ALA A 218 23.75 10.54 -2.67
CA ALA A 218 24.10 9.15 -2.38
C ALA A 218 25.38 8.80 -3.14
N LEU A 219 26.51 9.17 -2.56
CA LEU A 219 27.82 8.81 -3.10
C LEU A 219 28.08 7.32 -2.86
N GLY A 220 28.28 6.56 -3.95
CA GLY A 220 29.09 5.34 -3.93
C GLY A 220 28.43 4.04 -3.47
N VAL A 221 27.11 3.96 -3.30
CA VAL A 221 26.41 2.68 -3.05
C VAL A 221 25.88 2.14 -4.38
N ALA A 222 26.64 1.26 -5.02
CA ALA A 222 26.13 0.43 -6.10
C ALA A 222 25.30 -0.71 -5.48
N ALA A 223 24.02 -0.81 -5.86
CA ALA A 223 23.22 -1.97 -5.47
C ALA A 223 23.55 -3.14 -6.41
N GLU A 224 23.79 -4.31 -5.83
CA GLU A 224 23.85 -5.55 -6.62
C GLU A 224 22.45 -5.85 -7.16
N THR A 225 22.39 -6.40 -8.38
CA THR A 225 21.10 -6.81 -8.94
C THR A 225 20.53 -7.97 -8.13
N TYR A 226 19.26 -7.88 -7.77
CA TYR A 226 18.59 -8.91 -6.99
C TYR A 226 18.46 -10.23 -7.76
N ASP A 227 18.60 -11.33 -7.02
CA ASP A 227 18.37 -12.69 -7.53
C ASP A 227 16.87 -13.01 -7.62
N ASP A 228 16.53 -14.11 -8.31
CA ASP A 228 15.14 -14.55 -8.51
C ASP A 228 14.41 -14.81 -7.18
N GLU A 229 15.13 -15.27 -6.14
CA GLU A 229 14.54 -15.49 -4.81
C GLU A 229 14.12 -14.17 -4.16
N THR A 230 14.96 -13.14 -4.28
CA THR A 230 14.66 -11.80 -3.76
C THR A 230 13.55 -11.14 -4.57
N LEU A 231 13.51 -11.31 -5.89
CA LEU A 231 12.41 -10.84 -6.73
C LEU A 231 11.08 -11.54 -6.40
N ALA A 232 11.09 -12.84 -6.11
CA ALA A 232 9.87 -13.53 -5.66
C ALA A 232 9.39 -13.01 -4.28
N LYS A 233 10.31 -12.70 -3.35
CA LYS A 233 9.96 -12.06 -2.07
C LYS A 233 9.42 -10.65 -2.28
N LEU A 234 9.98 -9.91 -3.23
CA LEU A 234 9.52 -8.59 -3.63
C LEU A 234 8.10 -8.67 -4.18
N ASP A 235 7.77 -9.61 -5.05
CA ASP A 235 6.40 -9.72 -5.60
C ASP A 235 5.37 -9.96 -4.49
N VAL A 236 5.69 -10.82 -3.52
CA VAL A 236 4.85 -11.04 -2.33
C VAL A 236 4.79 -9.81 -1.43
N ALA A 237 5.91 -9.13 -1.22
CA ALA A 237 5.95 -7.91 -0.41
C ALA A 237 5.23 -6.75 -1.10
N HIS A 238 5.33 -6.67 -2.43
CA HIS A 238 4.67 -5.69 -3.26
C HIS A 238 3.18 -5.92 -3.16
N SER A 239 2.68 -7.13 -3.45
CA SER A 239 1.26 -7.49 -3.33
C SER A 239 0.73 -7.18 -1.92
N ARG A 240 1.45 -7.54 -0.86
CA ARG A 240 1.00 -7.26 0.53
C ARG A 240 1.14 -5.81 0.96
N ALA A 241 2.11 -5.07 0.43
CA ALA A 241 2.19 -3.62 0.58
C ALA A 241 1.14 -2.93 -0.30
N LEU A 242 0.55 -3.66 -1.26
CA LEU A 242 -0.64 -3.20 -1.94
C LEU A 242 -1.85 -3.24 -1.02
N ASP A 243 -1.95 -4.34 -0.30
CA ASP A 243 -3.04 -4.67 0.60
C ASP A 243 -2.84 -4.00 1.97
N ALA A 244 -3.91 -3.93 2.75
CA ALA A 244 -4.02 -3.12 3.94
C ALA A 244 -3.26 -3.71 5.17
N ASN A 245 -2.01 -4.15 4.95
CA ASN A 245 -1.22 -4.90 5.91
C ASN A 245 -1.08 -4.12 7.24
N PRO A 246 -1.53 -4.70 8.37
CA PRO A 246 -1.52 -4.06 9.69
C PRO A 246 -0.16 -3.48 10.08
N PHE A 247 0.92 -4.18 9.72
CA PHE A 247 2.27 -3.96 10.19
C PHE A 247 3.11 -3.08 9.26
N PHE A 248 2.54 -2.60 8.15
CA PHE A 248 3.24 -1.78 7.17
C PHE A 248 3.89 -0.54 7.81
N LEU A 249 3.17 0.20 8.65
CA LEU A 249 3.71 1.41 9.30
C LEU A 249 4.92 1.09 10.20
N TYR A 250 4.90 -0.05 10.89
CA TYR A 250 6.06 -0.49 11.67
C TYR A 250 7.26 -0.75 10.73
N THR A 251 7.06 -1.46 9.62
CA THR A 251 8.14 -1.73 8.67
C THR A 251 8.70 -0.46 8.03
N ASP A 252 7.86 0.53 7.72
CA ASP A 252 8.28 1.80 7.15
C ASP A 252 9.08 2.65 8.15
N LEU A 253 8.67 2.68 9.43
CA LEU A 253 9.43 3.37 10.49
C LEU A 253 10.77 2.68 10.79
N ARG A 254 10.82 1.34 10.71
CA ARG A 254 12.06 0.59 10.84
C ARG A 254 13.01 0.88 9.66
N ARG A 255 12.50 0.91 8.42
CA ARG A 255 13.24 1.38 7.23
C ARG A 255 13.75 2.81 7.43
N GLU A 256 12.93 3.70 7.98
CA GLU A 256 13.35 5.07 8.25
C GLU A 256 14.50 5.12 9.27
N ALA A 257 14.45 4.30 10.32
CA ALA A 257 15.57 4.18 11.25
C ALA A 257 16.87 3.71 10.56
N PHE A 258 16.76 2.79 9.59
CA PHE A 258 17.89 2.38 8.75
C PHE A 258 18.43 3.55 7.90
N VAL A 259 17.57 4.29 7.21
CA VAL A 259 17.96 5.46 6.41
C VAL A 259 18.68 6.51 7.25
N GLN A 260 18.11 6.86 8.40
CA GLN A 260 18.69 7.84 9.32
C GLN A 260 20.06 7.40 9.85
N ARG A 261 20.25 6.09 10.02
CA ARG A 261 21.51 5.51 10.50
C ARG A 261 22.60 5.49 9.44
N TYR A 262 22.28 4.92 8.27
CA TYR A 262 23.28 4.57 7.26
C TYR A 262 23.51 5.67 6.22
N PHE A 263 22.49 6.44 5.88
CA PHE A 263 22.61 7.51 4.89
C PHE A 263 22.79 8.89 5.54
N ASP A 264 21.99 9.22 6.56
CA ASP A 264 22.05 10.56 7.17
C ASP A 264 23.03 10.67 8.34
N GLY A 265 23.44 9.52 8.93
CA GLY A 265 24.30 9.51 10.11
C GLY A 265 23.70 10.26 11.31
N ASN A 266 22.37 10.30 11.42
CA ASN A 266 21.65 11.05 12.46
C ASN A 266 21.22 10.13 13.61
N PRO A 267 22.01 10.03 14.70
CA PRO A 267 21.74 9.08 15.79
C PRO A 267 20.45 9.39 16.54
N ARG A 268 20.04 10.66 16.64
CA ARG A 268 18.80 11.05 17.31
C ARG A 268 17.60 10.59 16.49
N MET A 269 17.56 10.91 15.20
CA MET A 269 16.45 10.52 14.34
C MET A 269 16.38 9.00 14.14
N THR A 270 17.53 8.33 14.05
CA THR A 270 17.62 6.86 14.07
C THR A 270 16.89 6.29 15.29
N LEU A 271 17.24 6.76 16.49
CA LEU A 271 16.61 6.27 17.71
C LEU A 271 15.12 6.59 17.79
N LEU A 272 14.71 7.80 17.38
CA LEU A 272 13.31 8.22 17.40
C LEU A 272 12.46 7.36 16.46
N ALA A 273 12.91 7.15 15.23
CA ALA A 273 12.25 6.27 14.26
C ALA A 273 12.19 4.83 14.80
N LEU A 274 13.31 4.32 15.35
CA LEU A 274 13.38 2.97 15.93
C LEU A 274 12.41 2.79 17.11
N ALA A 275 12.39 3.75 18.04
CA ALA A 275 11.49 3.69 19.21
C ALA A 275 10.01 3.76 18.78
N THR A 276 9.71 4.65 17.83
CA THR A 276 8.35 4.81 17.28
C THR A 276 7.91 3.54 16.56
N SER A 277 8.81 2.88 15.81
CA SER A 277 8.51 1.59 15.18
C SER A 277 8.11 0.53 16.22
N GLY A 278 8.83 0.44 17.35
CA GLY A 278 8.49 -0.50 18.42
C GLY A 278 7.14 -0.17 19.09
N GLU A 279 6.82 1.11 19.28
CA GLU A 279 5.52 1.54 19.81
C GLU A 279 4.38 1.16 18.85
N VAL A 280 4.53 1.46 17.57
CA VAL A 280 3.59 1.09 16.50
C VAL A 280 3.42 -0.43 16.42
N LEU A 281 4.50 -1.20 16.46
CA LEU A 281 4.44 -2.66 16.44
C LEU A 281 3.57 -3.21 17.57
N LEU A 282 3.83 -2.77 18.80
CA LEU A 282 3.10 -3.25 19.97
C LEU A 282 1.63 -2.81 19.96
N ASP A 283 1.35 -1.58 19.54
CA ASP A 283 -0.02 -1.10 19.42
C ASP A 283 -0.78 -1.84 18.30
N THR A 284 -0.15 -2.09 17.14
CA THR A 284 -0.73 -2.90 16.05
C THR A 284 -0.97 -4.35 16.46
N ILE A 285 -0.05 -4.97 17.21
CA ILE A 285 -0.26 -6.32 17.77
C ILE A 285 -1.47 -6.33 18.71
N LEU A 286 -1.58 -5.34 19.60
CA LEU A 286 -2.72 -5.24 20.51
C LEU A 286 -4.03 -5.05 19.74
N MET A 287 -4.05 -4.14 18.76
CA MET A 287 -5.21 -3.89 17.89
C MET A 287 -5.62 -5.16 17.14
N SER A 288 -4.68 -5.89 16.54
CA SER A 288 -4.95 -7.13 15.80
C SER A 288 -5.55 -8.22 16.71
N MET A 289 -5.06 -8.34 17.94
CA MET A 289 -5.63 -9.28 18.91
C MET A 289 -7.02 -8.85 19.39
N LEU A 290 -7.28 -7.54 19.57
CA LEU A 290 -8.61 -7.02 19.92
C LEU A 290 -9.63 -7.24 18.80
N TRP A 291 -9.18 -7.11 17.55
CA TRP A 291 -9.97 -7.40 16.36
C TRP A 291 -10.36 -8.89 16.29
N GLU A 292 -9.43 -9.82 16.53
CA GLU A 292 -9.76 -11.26 16.62
C GLU A 292 -10.59 -11.63 17.87
N GLU A 293 -10.63 -10.75 18.87
CA GLU A 293 -11.50 -10.87 20.04
C GLU A 293 -12.89 -10.24 19.83
N HIS A 294 -13.17 -9.74 18.62
CA HIS A 294 -14.42 -9.07 18.26
C HIS A 294 -14.74 -7.87 19.16
N VAL A 295 -13.71 -7.13 19.60
CA VAL A 295 -13.90 -5.91 20.40
C VAL A 295 -14.40 -4.79 19.49
N ASP A 296 -15.53 -4.20 19.88
CA ASP A 296 -16.15 -3.10 19.15
C ASP A 296 -15.22 -1.89 19.06
N PRO A 297 -15.12 -1.21 17.90
CA PRO A 297 -14.28 -0.03 17.75
C PRO A 297 -14.47 1.04 18.83
N ALA A 298 -15.69 1.26 19.32
CA ALA A 298 -15.98 2.24 20.38
C ALA A 298 -15.40 1.80 21.74
N GLU A 299 -15.33 0.50 22.02
CA GLU A 299 -14.76 -0.03 23.26
C GLU A 299 -13.22 0.01 23.27
N VAL A 300 -12.59 0.00 22.10
CA VAL A 300 -11.13 0.03 21.95
C VAL A 300 -10.50 1.28 22.60
N VAL A 301 -11.24 2.40 22.66
CA VAL A 301 -10.77 3.65 23.28
C VAL A 301 -10.26 3.45 24.71
N ALA A 302 -10.88 2.55 25.49
CA ALA A 302 -10.48 2.26 26.86
C ALA A 302 -9.08 1.62 26.97
N TYR A 303 -8.60 0.96 25.92
CA TYR A 303 -7.29 0.31 25.85
C TYR A 303 -6.17 1.30 25.50
N PHE A 304 -6.51 2.40 24.82
CA PHE A 304 -5.57 3.41 24.32
C PHE A 304 -5.73 4.76 25.03
N ASP A 305 -6.24 4.76 26.27
CA ASP A 305 -6.29 5.94 27.12
C ASP A 305 -4.92 6.62 27.18
N ARG A 306 -4.84 7.84 26.63
CA ARG A 306 -3.60 8.62 26.51
C ARG A 306 -2.97 8.96 27.87
N LYS A 307 -3.73 8.86 28.96
CA LYS A 307 -3.20 9.03 30.32
C LYS A 307 -2.38 7.83 30.78
N GLN A 308 -2.63 6.65 30.20
CA GLN A 308 -1.85 5.45 30.44
C GLN A 308 -0.64 5.46 29.51
N GLY A 309 0.55 5.63 30.07
CA GLY A 309 1.79 5.58 29.28
C GLY A 309 1.95 4.24 28.56
N HIS A 310 2.64 4.26 27.41
CA HIS A 310 2.81 3.10 26.53
C HIS A 310 3.28 1.83 27.27
N THR A 311 4.27 1.94 28.16
CA THR A 311 4.75 0.80 28.96
C THR A 311 3.67 0.16 29.83
N ALA A 312 2.79 0.96 30.44
CA ALA A 312 1.69 0.45 31.26
C ALA A 312 0.64 -0.26 30.39
N ARG A 313 0.32 0.29 29.21
CA ARG A 313 -0.58 -0.32 28.23
C ARG A 313 -0.09 -1.70 27.80
N VAL A 314 1.18 -1.81 27.42
CA VAL A 314 1.82 -3.07 27.02
C VAL A 314 1.73 -4.12 28.13
N ALA A 315 2.16 -3.78 29.35
CA ALA A 315 2.11 -4.71 30.47
C ALA A 315 0.68 -5.11 30.86
N ARG A 316 -0.28 -4.19 30.76
CA ARG A 316 -1.67 -4.43 31.17
C ARG A 316 -2.46 -5.26 30.15
N PHE A 317 -2.24 -5.04 28.85
CA PHE A 317 -3.14 -5.59 27.82
C PHE A 317 -2.48 -6.62 26.91
N ILE A 318 -1.17 -6.56 26.67
CA ILE A 318 -0.47 -7.58 25.86
C ILE A 318 -0.11 -8.78 26.74
N ALA A 319 0.43 -8.54 27.95
CA ALA A 319 0.88 -9.61 28.83
C ALA A 319 -0.21 -10.65 29.16
N PRO A 320 -1.47 -10.29 29.48
CA PRO A 320 -2.50 -11.29 29.78
C PRO A 320 -2.95 -12.11 28.56
N ARG A 321 -2.77 -11.57 27.35
CA ARG A 321 -3.21 -12.21 26.10
C ARG A 321 -2.21 -13.26 25.63
N ILE A 322 -0.94 -12.87 25.55
CA ILE A 322 0.11 -13.72 24.98
C ILE A 322 1.14 -14.17 26.01
N GLY A 323 1.01 -13.80 27.29
CA GLY A 323 1.87 -14.20 28.40
C GLY A 323 3.30 -13.64 28.34
N GLY A 324 4.12 -14.01 29.33
CA GLY A 324 5.53 -13.61 29.42
C GLY A 324 5.80 -12.38 30.29
N GLY A 325 7.07 -11.96 30.40
CA GLY A 325 7.47 -10.80 31.22
C GLY A 325 7.51 -9.52 30.40
N TRP A 326 6.68 -8.53 30.73
CA TRP A 326 6.48 -7.28 29.97
C TRP A 326 6.84 -6.01 30.73
N ASP A 327 7.51 -6.16 31.87
CA ASP A 327 7.98 -5.04 32.68
C ASP A 327 9.48 -4.80 32.49
N ALA A 328 9.92 -3.58 32.78
CA ALA A 328 11.32 -3.18 32.63
C ALA A 328 12.28 -3.84 33.64
N SER A 329 11.79 -4.59 34.62
CA SER A 329 12.61 -5.37 35.57
C SER A 329 12.74 -6.84 35.17
N ALA A 330 11.86 -7.35 34.31
CA ALA A 330 11.90 -8.70 33.80
C ALA A 330 13.18 -8.96 32.99
N VAL A 331 13.74 -10.14 33.18
CA VAL A 331 14.79 -10.68 32.31
C VAL A 331 14.11 -11.29 31.09
N SER A 332 13.64 -10.42 30.19
CA SER A 332 12.95 -10.79 28.95
C SER A 332 13.30 -9.80 27.83
N PRO A 333 13.14 -10.19 26.56
CA PRO A 333 13.33 -9.28 25.43
C PRO A 333 12.43 -8.03 25.50
N ALA A 334 11.20 -8.16 26.01
CA ALA A 334 10.33 -7.01 26.26
C ALA A 334 10.88 -6.09 27.36
N GLY A 335 11.43 -6.65 28.43
CA GLY A 335 12.13 -5.87 29.47
C GLY A 335 13.36 -5.13 28.93
N ASP A 336 14.14 -5.78 28.06
CA ASP A 336 15.30 -5.17 27.39
C ASP A 336 14.88 -4.03 26.45
N TYR A 337 13.82 -4.21 25.66
CA TYR A 337 13.24 -3.14 24.84
C TYR A 337 12.89 -1.91 25.71
N LEU A 338 12.19 -2.12 26.83
CA LEU A 338 11.81 -1.02 27.72
C LEU A 338 13.04 -0.33 28.34
N ARG A 339 14.07 -1.09 28.74
CA ARG A 339 15.27 -0.54 29.36
C ARG A 339 16.18 0.18 28.37
N ASN A 340 16.40 -0.40 27.20
CA ASN A 340 17.48 -0.01 26.31
C ASN A 340 17.00 0.92 25.18
N LEU A 341 15.73 0.82 24.77
CA LEU A 341 15.16 1.67 23.72
C LEU A 341 14.24 2.75 24.31
N VAL A 342 13.19 2.37 25.07
CA VAL A 342 12.19 3.34 25.56
C VAL A 342 12.81 4.38 26.51
N ARG A 343 13.62 3.95 27.50
CA ARG A 343 14.31 4.90 28.39
C ARG A 343 15.32 5.77 27.66
N LEU A 344 16.02 5.22 26.66
CA LEU A 344 16.97 5.98 25.86
C LEU A 344 16.25 7.06 25.04
N ARG A 345 15.11 6.73 24.40
CA ARG A 345 14.23 7.69 23.72
C ARG A 345 13.82 8.82 24.65
N HIS A 346 13.38 8.50 25.87
CA HIS A 346 13.00 9.49 26.87
C HIS A 346 14.15 10.46 27.19
N ARG A 347 15.40 9.97 27.35
CA ARG A 347 16.57 10.86 27.54
C ARG A 347 16.86 11.73 26.31
N VAL A 348 16.72 11.19 25.09
CA VAL A 348 16.95 11.96 23.87
C VAL A 348 15.93 13.08 23.72
N ILE A 349 14.64 12.80 23.90
CA ILE A 349 13.57 13.79 23.74
C ILE A 349 13.62 14.84 24.85
N HIS A 350 13.71 14.42 26.12
CA HIS A 350 13.49 15.34 27.24
C HIS A 350 14.78 15.93 27.82
N ALA A 351 15.92 15.25 27.68
CA ALA A 351 17.21 15.74 28.17
C ALA A 351 18.17 16.17 27.04
N GLY A 352 17.74 16.08 25.78
CA GLY A 352 18.58 16.44 24.63
C GLY A 352 19.80 15.53 24.45
N HIS A 353 19.77 14.30 25.01
CA HIS A 353 20.88 13.35 24.91
C HIS A 353 21.23 13.07 23.44
N ASN A 354 22.52 12.87 23.14
CA ASN A 354 22.97 12.41 21.84
C ASN A 354 23.44 10.95 21.98
N PRO A 355 22.68 9.96 21.46
CA PRO A 355 23.03 8.55 21.60
C PRO A 355 24.42 8.24 21.04
N THR A 356 25.18 7.43 21.77
CA THR A 356 26.41 6.83 21.25
C THR A 356 26.09 5.69 20.28
N GLY A 357 27.05 5.29 19.43
CA GLY A 357 26.88 4.13 18.55
C GLY A 357 26.55 2.85 19.32
N ALA A 358 27.21 2.59 20.44
CA ALA A 358 26.94 1.43 21.29
C ALA A 358 25.52 1.45 21.91
N GLU A 359 25.03 2.63 22.30
CA GLU A 359 23.64 2.77 22.77
C GLU A 359 22.63 2.47 21.66
N LEU A 360 22.89 2.93 20.43
CA LEU A 360 22.06 2.62 19.26
C LEU A 360 22.08 1.13 18.93
N ASP A 361 23.25 0.49 18.94
CA ASP A 361 23.37 -0.95 18.67
C ASP A 361 22.60 -1.77 19.70
N THR A 362 22.71 -1.39 20.98
CA THR A 362 21.97 -2.04 22.07
C THR A 362 20.46 -1.85 21.89
N ALA A 363 20.02 -0.65 21.53
CA ALA A 363 18.61 -0.35 21.31
C ALA A 363 18.04 -1.12 20.09
N TRP A 364 18.84 -1.25 19.03
CA TRP A 364 18.51 -2.02 17.84
C TRP A 364 18.37 -3.51 18.13
N ALA A 365 19.36 -4.08 18.82
CA ALA A 365 19.32 -5.47 19.25
C ALA A 365 18.11 -5.75 20.16
N ALA A 366 17.74 -4.80 21.03
CA ALA A 366 16.57 -4.92 21.89
C ALA A 366 15.25 -4.95 21.10
N LEU A 367 15.09 -4.12 20.05
CA LEU A 367 13.91 -4.18 19.19
C LEU A 367 13.85 -5.50 18.42
N PHE A 368 14.95 -5.94 17.81
CA PHE A 368 15.00 -7.20 17.08
C PHE A 368 14.70 -8.41 17.98
N ALA A 369 15.20 -8.41 19.21
CA ALA A 369 14.87 -9.42 20.20
C ALA A 369 13.38 -9.38 20.58
N LEU A 370 12.77 -8.20 20.69
CA LEU A 370 11.33 -8.05 20.91
C LEU A 370 10.51 -8.62 19.74
N GLU A 371 10.91 -8.37 18.49
CA GLU A 371 10.24 -8.93 17.29
C GLU A 371 10.21 -10.46 17.32
N HIS A 372 11.35 -11.08 17.61
CA HIS A 372 11.48 -12.53 17.73
C HIS A 372 10.60 -13.05 18.87
N TYR A 373 10.67 -12.39 20.02
CA TYR A 373 9.89 -12.73 21.19
C TYR A 373 8.38 -12.66 20.92
N LEU A 374 7.88 -11.60 20.28
CA LEU A 374 6.48 -11.48 19.86
C LEU A 374 6.06 -12.65 18.96
N GLY A 375 6.88 -12.98 17.96
CA GLY A 375 6.64 -14.12 17.07
C GLY A 375 6.56 -15.44 17.86
N ASP A 376 7.49 -15.68 18.77
CA ASP A 376 7.51 -16.90 19.58
C ASP A 376 6.33 -16.98 20.55
N ARG A 377 5.90 -15.85 21.13
CA ARG A 377 4.71 -15.79 21.98
C ARG A 377 3.44 -16.06 21.19
N LEU A 378 3.26 -15.45 20.02
CA LEU A 378 2.09 -15.68 19.17
C LEU A 378 2.05 -17.11 18.62
N ALA A 379 3.21 -17.67 18.28
CA ALA A 379 3.32 -19.02 17.74
C ALA A 379 3.13 -20.12 18.81
N ALA A 380 3.08 -19.78 20.10
CA ALA A 380 2.79 -20.74 21.16
C ALA A 380 1.35 -21.28 21.02
N ASP A 381 1.17 -22.59 21.13
CA ASP A 381 -0.10 -23.28 20.81
C ASP A 381 -1.40 -22.62 21.32
N PRO A 382 -1.54 -22.23 22.61
CA PRO A 382 -2.79 -21.60 23.07
C PRO A 382 -3.04 -20.24 22.41
N ASN A 383 -1.96 -19.50 22.11
CA ASN A 383 -2.04 -18.18 21.50
C ASN A 383 -2.28 -18.29 19.99
N LEU A 384 -1.60 -19.22 19.31
CA LEU A 384 -1.75 -19.43 17.87
C LEU A 384 -3.18 -19.84 17.51
N ARG A 385 -3.84 -20.65 18.34
CA ARG A 385 -5.25 -21.01 18.14
C ARG A 385 -6.22 -19.86 18.33
N LYS A 386 -5.87 -18.90 19.20
CA LYS A 386 -6.72 -17.75 19.54
C LYS A 386 -6.49 -16.56 18.60
N TYR A 387 -5.24 -16.33 18.22
CA TYR A 387 -4.79 -15.16 17.45
C TYR A 387 -4.10 -15.61 16.16
N THR A 388 -4.76 -16.51 15.41
CA THR A 388 -4.17 -17.10 14.20
C THR A 388 -3.89 -16.02 13.17
N ARG A 389 -4.82 -15.09 12.95
CA ARG A 389 -4.72 -14.08 11.90
C ARG A 389 -3.66 -13.04 12.23
N THR A 390 -3.57 -12.65 13.50
CA THR A 390 -2.49 -11.79 14.03
C THR A 390 -1.12 -12.46 13.83
N ALA A 391 -1.01 -13.77 14.14
CA ALA A 391 0.24 -14.51 13.96
C ALA A 391 0.64 -14.62 12.49
N VAL A 392 -0.31 -14.87 11.59
CA VAL A 392 -0.08 -14.93 10.13
C VAL A 392 0.27 -13.56 9.57
N GLY A 393 -0.46 -12.50 9.93
CA GLY A 393 -0.18 -11.14 9.50
C GLY A 393 1.21 -10.67 9.94
N TRP A 394 1.63 -11.01 11.16
CA TRP A 394 2.94 -10.63 11.69
C TRP A 394 4.10 -11.42 11.05
N MET A 395 4.01 -12.75 11.03
CA MET A 395 5.15 -13.61 10.67
C MET A 395 5.12 -14.13 9.24
N GLY A 396 3.95 -14.11 8.60
CA GLY A 396 3.68 -14.82 7.36
C GLY A 396 3.84 -16.35 7.49
N ASP A 397 3.64 -17.04 6.37
CA ASP A 397 3.84 -18.50 6.28
C ASP A 397 5.29 -18.87 6.63
N ALA A 398 6.27 -18.19 6.01
CA ALA A 398 7.69 -18.45 6.21
C ALA A 398 8.11 -18.37 7.70
N GLY A 399 7.62 -17.35 8.43
CA GLY A 399 7.94 -17.18 9.84
C GLY A 399 7.31 -18.23 10.76
N LEU A 400 6.13 -18.76 10.40
CA LEU A 400 5.49 -19.87 11.10
C LEU A 400 6.16 -21.21 10.79
N ARG A 401 6.54 -21.47 9.53
CA ARG A 401 7.29 -22.68 9.14
C ARG A 401 8.66 -22.75 9.81
N LYS A 402 9.40 -21.63 9.86
CA LYS A 402 10.69 -21.56 10.55
C LYS A 402 10.58 -21.94 12.03
N ARG A 403 9.41 -21.77 12.64
CA ARG A 403 9.11 -22.11 14.03
C ARG A 403 8.49 -23.50 14.22
N ASP A 404 8.28 -24.25 13.14
CA ASP A 404 7.51 -25.51 13.14
C ASP A 404 6.08 -25.33 13.68
N ARG A 405 5.46 -24.19 13.34
CA ARG A 405 4.11 -23.79 13.79
C ARG A 405 3.13 -23.51 12.65
N PHE A 406 3.51 -23.83 11.42
CA PHE A 406 2.59 -23.84 10.29
C PHE A 406 1.72 -25.11 10.33
N THR A 407 0.77 -25.12 11.26
CA THR A 407 -0.06 -26.29 11.55
C THR A 407 -1.18 -26.47 10.53
N ARG A 408 -1.83 -27.66 10.54
CA ARG A 408 -3.04 -27.90 9.74
C ARG A 408 -4.13 -26.86 10.01
N HIS A 409 -4.30 -26.43 11.27
CA HIS A 409 -5.27 -25.40 11.64
C HIS A 409 -5.01 -24.09 10.91
N VAL A 410 -3.76 -23.61 10.92
CA VAL A 410 -3.37 -22.38 10.21
C VAL A 410 -3.66 -22.52 8.71
N LYS A 411 -3.24 -23.64 8.11
CA LYS A 411 -3.48 -23.90 6.70
C LYS A 411 -4.97 -23.92 6.36
N THR A 412 -5.77 -24.66 7.12
CA THR A 412 -7.22 -24.73 6.92
C THR A 412 -7.86 -23.36 6.97
N LEU A 413 -7.45 -22.49 7.90
CA LEU A 413 -8.00 -21.14 8.00
C LEU A 413 -7.56 -20.23 6.85
N MET A 414 -6.32 -20.36 6.36
CA MET A 414 -5.83 -19.58 5.22
C MET A 414 -6.43 -20.03 3.88
N ASP A 415 -6.77 -21.32 3.77
CA ASP A 415 -7.37 -21.91 2.57
C ASP A 415 -8.91 -21.88 2.61
N ASP A 416 -9.53 -21.30 3.66
CA ASP A 416 -10.98 -21.22 3.82
C ASP A 416 -11.55 -20.07 2.97
N GLU A 417 -12.22 -20.40 1.88
CA GLU A 417 -12.86 -19.43 0.98
C GLU A 417 -13.98 -18.62 1.64
N THR A 418 -14.48 -19.06 2.81
CA THR A 418 -15.50 -18.32 3.57
C THR A 418 -14.91 -17.27 4.50
N GLU A 419 -13.59 -17.25 4.68
CA GLU A 419 -12.92 -16.19 5.44
C GLU A 419 -12.79 -14.93 4.59
N PRO A 420 -13.06 -13.74 5.17
CA PRO A 420 -12.84 -12.49 4.46
C PRO A 420 -11.34 -12.25 4.25
N ASN A 421 -11.01 -11.31 3.35
CA ASN A 421 -9.63 -10.81 3.29
C ASN A 421 -9.27 -10.14 4.63
N TRP A 422 -8.40 -10.79 5.41
CA TRP A 422 -8.07 -10.35 6.77
C TRP A 422 -7.44 -8.96 6.81
N ASP A 423 -6.59 -8.63 5.84
CA ASP A 423 -5.93 -7.33 5.79
C ASP A 423 -6.97 -6.23 5.56
N THR A 424 -7.84 -6.41 4.56
CA THR A 424 -8.93 -5.47 4.26
C THR A 424 -9.87 -5.31 5.45
N THR A 425 -10.37 -6.41 6.02
CA THR A 425 -11.30 -6.36 7.16
C THR A 425 -10.66 -5.72 8.39
N PHE A 426 -9.39 -6.05 8.70
CA PHE A 426 -8.67 -5.42 9.81
C PHE A 426 -8.49 -3.93 9.57
N ALA A 427 -8.13 -3.51 8.35
CA ALA A 427 -7.95 -2.10 8.03
C ALA A 427 -9.25 -1.30 8.12
N THR A 428 -10.37 -1.85 7.65
CA THR A 428 -11.70 -1.25 7.83
C THR A 428 -12.03 -1.08 9.31
N TRP A 429 -11.88 -2.14 10.12
CA TRP A 429 -12.06 -2.07 11.58
C TRP A 429 -11.14 -1.02 12.22
N ARG A 430 -9.86 -1.00 11.84
CA ARG A 430 -8.86 -0.06 12.36
C ARG A 430 -9.21 1.39 12.03
N ARG A 431 -9.72 1.67 10.83
CA ARG A 431 -10.17 3.04 10.46
C ARG A 431 -11.30 3.52 11.37
N HIS A 432 -12.23 2.63 11.76
CA HIS A 432 -13.23 2.95 12.78
C HIS A 432 -12.59 3.24 14.14
N VAL A 433 -11.64 2.40 14.58
CA VAL A 433 -10.91 2.61 15.84
C VAL A 433 -10.16 3.95 15.83
N ASP A 434 -9.40 4.24 14.78
CA ASP A 434 -8.60 5.45 14.66
C ASP A 434 -9.50 6.70 14.73
N ARG A 435 -10.69 6.64 14.13
CA ARG A 435 -11.70 7.70 14.26
C ARG A 435 -12.20 7.88 15.69
N GLN A 436 -12.41 6.80 16.45
CA GLN A 436 -12.80 6.88 17.87
C GLN A 436 -11.67 7.43 18.76
N LEU A 437 -10.40 7.24 18.35
CA LEU A 437 -9.23 7.73 19.05
C LEU A 437 -8.86 9.17 18.69
N ASP A 438 -9.35 9.69 17.57
CA ASP A 438 -9.18 11.08 17.16
C ASP A 438 -10.03 12.00 18.06
N PRO A 439 -9.46 13.02 18.73
CA PRO A 439 -10.24 13.98 19.51
C PRO A 439 -11.10 14.91 18.65
N ALA A 440 -10.84 15.01 17.34
CA ALA A 440 -11.54 15.89 16.42
C ALA A 440 -11.68 15.23 15.03
N PRO A 441 -12.35 14.07 14.93
CA PRO A 441 -12.48 13.37 13.66
C PRO A 441 -13.25 14.24 12.66
N PRO A 442 -12.87 14.26 11.37
CA PRO A 442 -13.62 14.98 10.36
C PRO A 442 -15.07 14.49 10.32
N PRO A 443 -16.08 15.39 10.25
CA PRO A 443 -17.47 14.95 10.19
C PRO A 443 -17.71 14.14 8.91
N PRO A 444 -18.57 13.10 8.95
CA PRO A 444 -18.94 12.37 7.75
C PRO A 444 -19.66 13.27 6.74
N GLY A 445 -19.57 12.92 5.46
CA GLY A 445 -20.19 13.66 4.37
C GLY A 445 -19.56 15.02 4.08
N ARG A 446 -18.37 15.31 4.65
CA ARG A 446 -17.67 16.58 4.41
C ARG A 446 -17.17 16.71 2.97
N ASP A 447 -16.62 15.63 2.44
CA ASP A 447 -16.15 15.56 1.06
C ASP A 447 -17.21 14.84 0.21
N HIS A 448 -18.04 15.61 -0.47
CA HIS A 448 -19.14 15.05 -1.26
C HIS A 448 -18.66 14.13 -2.38
N SER A 449 -17.41 14.29 -2.85
CA SER A 449 -16.84 13.43 -3.88
C SER A 449 -16.56 12.00 -3.40
N GLN A 450 -16.58 11.79 -2.07
CA GLN A 450 -16.36 10.50 -1.42
C GLN A 450 -17.67 9.90 -0.89
N VAL A 451 -18.81 10.56 -1.14
CA VAL A 451 -20.13 10.10 -0.72
C VAL A 451 -20.80 9.37 -1.87
N MET A 452 -21.06 8.08 -1.68
CA MET A 452 -21.77 7.22 -2.60
C MET A 452 -23.21 6.99 -2.14
N ALA A 453 -24.13 6.94 -3.08
CA ALA A 453 -25.51 6.54 -2.83
C ALA A 453 -25.73 5.08 -3.22
N PHE A 454 -26.45 4.35 -2.38
CA PHE A 454 -26.83 2.96 -2.59
C PHE A 454 -28.33 2.79 -2.44
N ALA A 455 -28.92 1.97 -3.32
CA ALA A 455 -30.20 1.33 -3.04
C ALA A 455 -29.97 -0.15 -2.78
N GLU A 456 -30.46 -0.59 -1.62
CA GLU A 456 -30.37 -1.97 -1.17
C GLU A 456 -31.76 -2.56 -1.09
N LEU A 457 -31.97 -3.64 -1.82
CA LEU A 457 -33.22 -4.36 -1.82
C LEU A 457 -33.15 -5.49 -0.80
N LEU A 458 -33.95 -5.35 0.26
CA LEU A 458 -33.95 -6.21 1.45
C LEU A 458 -34.75 -7.50 1.22
N GLU A 459 -34.60 -8.44 2.16
CA GLU A 459 -35.31 -9.74 2.15
C GLU A 459 -36.83 -9.60 2.12
N ASP A 460 -37.37 -8.58 2.81
CA ASP A 460 -38.80 -8.27 2.83
C ASP A 460 -39.29 -7.52 1.57
N SER A 461 -38.45 -7.43 0.54
CA SER A 461 -38.69 -6.71 -0.71
C SER A 461 -38.85 -5.19 -0.56
N THR A 462 -38.55 -4.62 0.62
CA THR A 462 -38.42 -3.17 0.76
C THR A 462 -37.06 -2.70 0.26
N ILE A 463 -36.98 -1.44 -0.16
CA ILE A 463 -35.74 -0.81 -0.61
C ILE A 463 -35.29 0.18 0.44
N ARG A 464 -34.06 -0.01 0.92
CA ARG A 464 -33.35 0.95 1.74
C ARG A 464 -32.48 1.82 0.86
N TRP A 465 -32.61 3.13 1.00
CA TRP A 465 -31.73 4.10 0.36
C TRP A 465 -30.73 4.57 1.39
N SER A 466 -29.46 4.60 1.01
CA SER A 466 -28.39 4.94 1.94
C SER A 466 -27.29 5.75 1.27
N LEU A 467 -26.67 6.60 2.07
CA LEU A 467 -25.40 7.23 1.75
C LEU A 467 -24.29 6.46 2.44
N TYR A 468 -23.12 6.44 1.82
CA TYR A 468 -21.89 5.89 2.36
C TYR A 468 -20.75 6.84 2.05
N ASP A 469 -20.11 7.35 3.09
CA ASP A 469 -18.92 8.17 3.00
C ASP A 469 -17.70 7.27 3.15
N GLU A 470 -17.03 7.01 2.03
CA GLU A 470 -15.84 6.15 1.98
C GLU A 470 -14.68 6.72 2.77
N SER A 471 -14.57 8.05 2.86
CA SER A 471 -13.47 8.71 3.57
C SER A 471 -13.55 8.51 5.07
N THR A 472 -14.77 8.44 5.62
CA THR A 472 -15.01 8.26 7.06
C THR A 472 -15.47 6.85 7.44
N LEU A 473 -15.87 6.03 6.46
CA LEU A 473 -16.55 4.74 6.64
C LEU A 473 -17.86 4.85 7.43
N TYR A 474 -18.63 5.91 7.20
CA TYR A 474 -19.94 6.06 7.81
C TYR A 474 -21.00 5.96 6.74
N GLY A 475 -22.19 5.52 7.14
CA GLY A 475 -23.35 5.58 6.27
C GLY A 475 -24.51 6.27 6.97
N ALA A 476 -25.54 6.56 6.18
CA ALA A 476 -26.80 7.08 6.69
C ALA A 476 -27.95 6.53 5.86
N VAL A 477 -29.09 6.26 6.49
CA VAL A 477 -30.34 5.96 5.78
C VAL A 477 -30.97 7.29 5.38
N VAL A 478 -31.41 7.39 4.13
CA VAL A 478 -31.97 8.61 3.54
C VAL A 478 -33.23 8.29 2.74
N GLU A 479 -33.96 9.30 2.32
CA GLU A 479 -35.09 9.11 1.41
C GLU A 479 -34.58 8.95 -0.03
N ALA A 480 -35.33 8.24 -0.86
CA ALA A 480 -34.97 8.03 -2.26
C ALA A 480 -34.78 9.36 -3.03
N SER A 481 -35.61 10.36 -2.69
CA SER A 481 -35.55 11.69 -3.29
C SER A 481 -34.30 12.49 -2.93
N ASP A 482 -33.59 12.11 -1.87
CA ASP A 482 -32.37 12.80 -1.43
C ASP A 482 -31.16 12.42 -2.27
N VAL A 483 -31.22 11.25 -2.92
CA VAL A 483 -30.06 10.65 -3.60
C VAL A 483 -30.26 10.42 -5.10
N ALA A 484 -31.50 10.49 -5.58
CA ALA A 484 -31.82 10.21 -6.96
C ALA A 484 -33.00 11.04 -7.48
N ALA A 485 -32.92 11.46 -8.74
CA ALA A 485 -34.06 12.05 -9.42
C ALA A 485 -35.17 11.01 -9.62
N PRO A 486 -36.46 11.41 -9.66
CA PRO A 486 -37.58 10.48 -9.82
C PRO A 486 -37.44 9.49 -10.98
N ALA A 487 -36.91 9.93 -12.13
CA ALA A 487 -36.69 9.07 -13.28
C ALA A 487 -35.61 7.99 -13.04
N GLN A 488 -34.58 8.30 -12.24
CA GLN A 488 -33.54 7.33 -11.85
C GLN A 488 -34.12 6.31 -10.86
N ILE A 489 -34.92 6.78 -9.89
CA ILE A 489 -35.64 5.91 -8.95
C ILE A 489 -36.53 4.94 -9.72
N GLU A 490 -37.38 5.43 -10.63
CA GLU A 490 -38.24 4.58 -11.45
C GLU A 490 -37.45 3.59 -12.31
N SER A 491 -36.30 4.00 -12.86
CA SER A 491 -35.44 3.11 -13.64
C SER A 491 -34.80 2.01 -12.78
N PHE A 492 -34.38 2.35 -11.56
CA PHE A 492 -33.87 1.39 -10.61
C PHE A 492 -34.97 0.40 -10.19
N LEU A 493 -36.17 0.89 -9.87
CA LEU A 493 -37.32 0.05 -9.51
C LEU A 493 -37.67 -0.95 -10.62
N ARG A 494 -37.66 -0.54 -11.90
CA ARG A 494 -37.84 -1.47 -13.03
C ARG A 494 -36.76 -2.55 -13.10
N SER A 495 -35.52 -2.21 -12.74
CA SER A 495 -34.40 -3.16 -12.72
C SER A 495 -34.54 -4.13 -11.55
N VAL A 496 -34.97 -3.63 -10.39
CA VAL A 496 -35.32 -4.44 -9.21
C VAL A 496 -36.44 -5.43 -9.53
N ASP A 497 -37.53 -4.99 -10.17
CA ASP A 497 -38.65 -5.87 -10.54
C ASP A 497 -38.19 -7.02 -11.44
N ALA A 498 -37.29 -6.72 -12.39
CA ALA A 498 -36.72 -7.73 -13.29
C ALA A 498 -35.85 -8.74 -12.51
N VAL A 499 -34.99 -8.27 -11.62
CA VAL A 499 -34.12 -9.13 -10.80
C VAL A 499 -34.92 -9.97 -9.81
N GLN A 500 -35.98 -9.43 -9.20
CA GLN A 500 -36.88 -10.19 -8.33
C GLN A 500 -37.65 -11.28 -9.08
N ALA A 501 -38.06 -11.00 -10.32
CA ALA A 501 -38.73 -11.99 -11.16
C ALA A 501 -37.78 -13.13 -11.56
N GLU A 502 -36.48 -12.84 -11.73
CA GLU A 502 -35.45 -13.82 -12.06
C GLU A 502 -34.99 -14.65 -10.86
N TYR A 503 -34.93 -14.03 -9.67
CA TYR A 503 -34.43 -14.64 -8.43
C TYR A 503 -35.44 -14.52 -7.25
N PRO A 504 -36.56 -15.28 -7.29
CA PRO A 504 -37.60 -15.18 -6.26
C PRO A 504 -37.17 -15.73 -4.89
N ASP A 505 -36.25 -16.69 -4.84
CA ASP A 505 -35.79 -17.39 -3.64
C ASP A 505 -34.38 -16.96 -3.18
N ARG A 506 -34.06 -15.66 -3.32
CA ARG A 506 -32.73 -15.15 -2.92
C ARG A 506 -32.57 -15.09 -1.39
N ASP A 507 -31.38 -15.44 -0.93
CA ASP A 507 -31.00 -15.40 0.48
C ASP A 507 -30.15 -14.17 0.85
N HIS A 508 -29.89 -13.26 -0.10
CA HIS A 508 -29.00 -12.11 0.11
C HIS A 508 -29.60 -10.79 -0.43
N PRO A 509 -29.34 -9.66 0.26
CA PRO A 509 -29.74 -8.35 -0.23
C PRO A 509 -28.99 -8.00 -1.52
N ILE A 510 -29.68 -7.31 -2.43
CA ILE A 510 -29.07 -6.84 -3.67
C ILE A 510 -28.80 -5.35 -3.52
N ARG A 511 -27.52 -4.99 -3.55
CA ARG A 511 -27.07 -3.61 -3.46
C ARG A 511 -26.67 -3.11 -4.84
N SER A 512 -27.25 -1.98 -5.24
CA SER A 512 -26.84 -1.26 -6.44
C SER A 512 -26.35 0.12 -6.06
N ARG A 513 -25.18 0.48 -6.59
CA ARG A 513 -24.70 1.86 -6.57
C ARG A 513 -25.61 2.72 -7.46
N ILE A 514 -25.90 3.94 -7.01
CA ILE A 514 -26.66 4.94 -7.75
C ILE A 514 -25.69 6.04 -8.19
N LEU A 515 -25.81 6.48 -9.44
CA LEU A 515 -24.85 7.40 -10.05
C LEU A 515 -24.96 8.83 -9.51
N GLY A 516 -23.80 9.37 -9.16
CA GLY A 516 -23.49 10.78 -8.94
C GLY A 516 -23.29 11.15 -7.46
N PRO A 517 -22.17 11.79 -7.07
CA PRO A 517 -22.03 12.36 -5.73
C PRO A 517 -23.12 13.40 -5.52
N GLN A 518 -24.00 13.17 -4.54
CA GLN A 518 -24.99 14.15 -4.10
C GLN A 518 -24.53 14.74 -2.77
N PRO A 519 -24.64 16.07 -2.57
CA PRO A 519 -24.46 16.62 -1.25
C PRO A 519 -25.46 15.94 -0.30
N PRO A 520 -25.01 15.39 0.83
CA PRO A 520 -25.91 14.78 1.80
C PRO A 520 -26.90 15.83 2.33
N PRO A 521 -28.15 15.45 2.66
CA PRO A 521 -29.07 16.31 3.41
C PRO A 521 -28.41 16.90 4.66
N ALA A 522 -28.74 18.15 5.01
CA ALA A 522 -28.09 18.84 6.13
C ALA A 522 -28.33 18.17 7.50
N ASP A 523 -29.40 17.40 7.62
CA ASP A 523 -29.87 16.66 8.80
C ASP A 523 -29.59 15.16 8.72
N THR A 524 -28.66 14.74 7.86
CA THR A 524 -28.26 13.33 7.72
C THR A 524 -27.73 12.76 9.04
N GLU A 525 -28.38 11.71 9.55
CA GLU A 525 -27.95 10.96 10.73
C GLU A 525 -26.92 9.88 10.33
N TRP A 526 -25.64 10.22 10.48
CA TRP A 526 -24.54 9.33 10.18
C TRP A 526 -24.26 8.34 11.30
N GLN A 527 -24.08 7.07 10.94
CA GLN A 527 -23.65 5.99 11.83
C GLN A 527 -22.55 5.14 11.18
N PRO A 528 -21.80 4.34 11.95
CA PRO A 528 -20.74 3.50 11.40
C PRO A 528 -21.26 2.60 10.28
N ALA A 529 -20.56 2.55 9.14
CA ALA A 529 -21.03 1.85 7.96
C ALA A 529 -21.28 0.35 8.20
N TYR A 530 -20.51 -0.30 9.05
CA TYR A 530 -20.71 -1.72 9.39
C TYR A 530 -22.00 -2.02 10.15
N GLU A 531 -22.62 -1.00 10.77
CA GLU A 531 -23.95 -1.15 11.39
C GLU A 531 -25.06 -1.11 10.34
N LEU A 532 -24.80 -0.45 9.20
CA LEU A 532 -25.73 -0.34 8.08
C LEU A 532 -25.56 -1.45 7.04
N PHE A 533 -24.32 -1.86 6.83
CA PHE A 533 -23.89 -2.78 5.78
C PHE A 533 -23.17 -3.96 6.44
N PRO A 534 -23.91 -4.98 6.91
CA PRO A 534 -23.32 -6.12 7.62
C PRO A 534 -22.30 -6.92 6.78
N ASP A 535 -22.45 -6.87 5.45
CA ASP A 535 -21.55 -7.46 4.46
C ASP A 535 -20.18 -6.78 4.37
N LEU A 536 -20.04 -5.53 4.87
CA LEU A 536 -18.72 -4.91 5.00
C LEU A 536 -17.84 -5.61 6.05
N GLY A 537 -18.43 -6.49 6.88
CA GLY A 537 -17.75 -7.44 7.74
C GLY A 537 -16.46 -6.90 8.37
N ILE A 538 -16.55 -6.22 9.51
CA ILE A 538 -15.37 -5.64 10.19
C ILE A 538 -14.63 -6.64 11.10
N PHE A 539 -15.06 -7.89 11.16
CA PHE A 539 -14.49 -8.90 12.04
C PHE A 539 -14.17 -10.19 11.27
N PRO A 540 -13.24 -11.01 11.77
CA PRO A 540 -13.01 -12.30 11.17
C PRO A 540 -14.22 -13.24 11.36
N GLY A 541 -14.44 -14.12 10.39
CA GLY A 541 -15.53 -15.11 10.41
C GLY A 541 -16.94 -14.52 10.19
N THR A 542 -17.07 -13.22 9.90
CA THR A 542 -18.31 -12.67 9.33
C THR A 542 -18.38 -13.13 7.88
N ARG A 543 -19.42 -13.88 7.52
CA ARG A 543 -19.69 -14.20 6.10
C ARG A 543 -19.95 -12.90 5.36
N THR A 544 -19.08 -12.57 4.41
CA THR A 544 -19.29 -11.51 3.43
C THR A 544 -20.11 -12.03 2.27
#